data_AF-A0A521KA29-F1
#
_entry.id   AF-A0A521KA29-F1
#
_cell.length_a   1.000
_cell.length_b   1.000
_cell.length_c   1.000
_cell.angle_alpha   90.00
_cell.angle_beta   90.00
_cell.angle_gamma   90.00
#
_symmetry.space_group_name_H-M   'P 1'
#
loop_
_entity.id
_entity.type
_entity.pdbx_description
1 polymer ?
#
loop_
_entity_poly.entity_id
_entity_poly.type
_entity_poly.pdbx_seq_one_letter_code
_entity_poly.pdbx_strand_id
1 'polypeptide(L)'
;MTGAGLSVRLVERSISLDRDYQSDPASVTGSSWGASIPALHRVLANPTGNEAFPVPPIRPTDDDLFTHCDYWETALYLLTFLLGWSNPAAGLRWWYAEGRPTDDLRLAVLDRLWRFEGQLDLLAAWLLTLGGPSMGMMRIVPPTSSWPAGSVPREEIEALAKPFSTTGKPVWRGFSPYGEDYNGLHLGYSDAAGNSHGEAGLLLRGSEAERLAVLVLAGAPGWYYWLHKQGTELPDLGERSWHLDVMVRPIGWLGTFRKSRETGLWFQGKHSLHLRGNPAR
;
A
#
# COMPACT_ATOMS: atom_id res chain seq x y z
N MET A 1 -30.89 30.08 -16.48
CA MET A 1 -29.53 30.07 -15.91
C MET A 1 -29.13 28.62 -15.68
N THR A 2 -28.52 28.01 -16.70
CA THR A 2 -28.14 26.60 -16.73
C THR A 2 -26.70 26.47 -16.29
N GLY A 3 -26.48 25.89 -15.10
CA GLY A 3 -25.15 25.60 -14.56
C GLY A 3 -24.51 24.46 -15.36
N ALA A 4 -23.36 24.75 -15.95
CA ALA A 4 -22.52 23.77 -16.61
C ALA A 4 -21.96 22.79 -15.56
N GLY A 5 -22.44 21.55 -15.58
CA GLY A 5 -21.81 20.45 -14.87
C GLY A 5 -20.42 20.21 -15.45
N LEU A 6 -19.40 20.42 -14.63
CA LEU A 6 -18.03 20.01 -14.94
C LEU A 6 -18.00 18.47 -14.98
N SER A 7 -18.18 17.92 -16.18
CA SER A 7 -17.97 16.50 -16.44
C SER A 7 -16.49 16.18 -16.18
N VAL A 8 -16.23 15.20 -15.31
CA VAL A 8 -14.91 14.62 -14.99
C VAL A 8 -14.12 14.16 -16.23
N ARG A 9 -14.76 14.08 -17.41
CA ARG A 9 -14.09 13.82 -18.71
C ARG A 9 -13.17 14.94 -19.21
N LEU A 10 -13.10 16.10 -18.54
CA LEU A 10 -12.27 17.23 -18.99
C LEU A 10 -10.89 17.34 -18.31
N VAL A 11 -10.61 16.56 -17.27
CA VAL A 11 -9.26 16.56 -16.64
C VAL A 11 -8.26 15.73 -17.47
N GLU A 12 -8.72 14.93 -18.43
CA GLU A 12 -7.87 14.15 -19.36
C GLU A 12 -7.17 14.99 -20.45
N ARG A 13 -7.39 16.31 -20.55
CA ARG A 13 -6.86 17.10 -21.70
C ARG A 13 -6.08 18.38 -21.39
N SER A 14 -5.82 18.74 -20.14
CA SER A 14 -5.03 19.97 -19.86
C SER A 14 -3.89 19.83 -18.87
N ILE A 15 -3.66 18.66 -18.28
CA ILE A 15 -2.36 18.35 -17.69
C ILE A 15 -1.53 17.75 -18.82
N SER A 16 -0.80 18.62 -19.53
CA SER A 16 0.36 18.20 -20.31
C SER A 16 1.30 17.50 -19.32
N LEU A 17 1.16 16.18 -19.19
CA LEU A 17 2.20 15.36 -18.58
C LEU A 17 3.37 15.49 -19.53
N ASP A 18 4.30 16.41 -19.23
CA ASP A 18 5.54 16.54 -19.96
C ASP A 18 6.14 15.14 -20.06
N ARG A 19 6.22 14.68 -21.31
CA ARG A 19 6.57 13.31 -21.69
C ARG A 19 8.05 12.98 -21.43
N ASP A 20 8.75 13.91 -20.79
CA ASP A 20 10.20 13.93 -20.57
C ASP A 20 10.60 13.62 -19.12
N TYR A 21 9.67 13.32 -18.21
CA TYR A 21 10.01 12.98 -16.83
C TYR A 21 10.41 11.50 -16.67
N GLN A 22 11.51 11.09 -17.30
CA GLN A 22 12.26 9.88 -16.93
C GLN A 22 13.14 10.17 -15.70
N SER A 23 12.51 10.47 -14.58
CA SER A 23 13.24 10.53 -13.31
C SER A 23 13.51 9.11 -12.81
N ASP A 24 14.69 8.87 -12.24
CA ASP A 24 15.02 7.66 -11.49
C ASP A 24 13.84 7.26 -10.57
N PRO A 25 13.28 6.03 -10.66
CA PRO A 25 12.18 5.60 -9.81
C PRO A 25 12.43 5.84 -8.31
N ALA A 26 13.68 5.77 -7.85
CA ALA A 26 14.06 6.11 -6.48
C ALA A 26 13.85 7.60 -6.14
N SER A 27 14.05 8.48 -7.11
CA SER A 27 13.79 9.92 -6.95
C SER A 27 12.29 10.25 -6.90
N VAL A 28 11.44 9.41 -7.49
CA VAL A 28 9.98 9.57 -7.48
C VAL A 28 9.41 9.30 -6.08
N THR A 29 9.90 8.25 -5.43
CA THR A 29 9.44 7.82 -4.10
C THR A 29 10.27 8.39 -2.95
N GLY A 30 11.42 8.99 -3.26
CA GLY A 30 12.38 9.50 -2.28
C GLY A 30 13.25 8.40 -1.64
N SER A 31 13.13 7.15 -2.10
CA SER A 31 13.92 6.01 -1.62
C SER A 31 14.01 4.92 -2.69
N SER A 32 15.21 4.37 -2.88
CA SER A 32 15.42 3.18 -3.72
C SER A 32 14.65 1.95 -3.22
N TRP A 33 14.23 1.93 -1.96
CA TRP A 33 13.52 0.78 -1.36
C TRP A 33 12.01 0.85 -1.57
N GLY A 34 11.49 1.82 -2.33
CA GLY A 34 10.09 1.84 -2.77
C GLY A 34 9.96 2.20 -4.26
N ALA A 35 11.04 2.01 -5.03
CA ALA A 35 11.15 2.34 -6.45
C ALA A 35 10.09 1.65 -7.34
N SER A 36 9.51 0.52 -6.91
CA SER A 36 8.49 -0.25 -7.63
C SER A 36 7.05 0.21 -7.37
N ILE A 37 6.81 1.14 -6.43
CA ILE A 37 5.46 1.68 -6.18
C ILE A 37 4.79 2.25 -7.45
N PRO A 38 5.49 3.03 -8.32
CA PRO A 38 4.92 3.46 -9.60
C PRO A 38 4.55 2.29 -10.52
N ALA A 39 5.33 1.20 -10.52
CA ALA A 39 5.03 0.00 -11.31
C ALA A 39 3.78 -0.72 -10.81
N LEU A 40 3.58 -0.78 -9.48
CA LEU A 40 2.35 -1.30 -8.88
C LEU A 40 1.12 -0.52 -9.37
N HIS A 41 1.18 0.81 -9.39
CA HIS A 41 0.04 1.62 -9.87
C HIS A 41 -0.24 1.42 -11.36
N ARG A 42 0.79 1.22 -12.20
CA ARG A 42 0.60 0.82 -13.61
C ARG A 42 -0.09 -0.53 -13.73
N VAL A 43 0.34 -1.51 -12.95
CA VAL A 43 -0.30 -2.84 -12.87
C VAL A 43 -1.76 -2.74 -12.46
N LEU A 44 -2.09 -1.92 -11.46
CA LEU A 44 -3.47 -1.72 -10.99
C LEU A 44 -4.34 -0.97 -12.01
N ALA A 45 -3.77 -0.04 -12.77
CA ALA A 45 -4.46 0.68 -13.83
C ALA A 45 -4.74 -0.21 -15.06
N ASN A 46 -3.90 -1.23 -15.30
CA ASN A 46 -4.02 -2.15 -16.43
C ASN A 46 -3.91 -3.62 -15.97
N PRO A 47 -4.91 -4.16 -15.25
CA PRO A 47 -4.78 -5.44 -14.57
C PRO A 47 -4.73 -6.65 -15.52
N THR A 48 -5.30 -6.52 -16.71
CA THR A 48 -5.22 -7.52 -17.79
C THR A 48 -4.00 -7.37 -18.68
N GLY A 49 -3.21 -6.32 -18.46
CA GLY A 49 -1.99 -6.06 -19.22
C GLY A 49 -0.81 -6.91 -18.76
N ASN A 50 0.21 -6.96 -19.61
CA ASN A 50 1.51 -7.55 -19.30
C ASN A 50 2.46 -6.51 -18.71
N GLU A 51 1.95 -5.58 -17.90
CA GLU A 51 2.77 -4.57 -17.23
C GLU A 51 3.87 -5.27 -16.43
N ALA A 52 5.12 -4.92 -16.73
CA ALA A 52 6.26 -5.50 -16.04
C ALA A 52 6.28 -5.01 -14.59
N PHE A 53 6.34 -5.95 -13.65
CA PHE A 53 6.63 -5.68 -12.25
C PHE A 53 7.99 -6.28 -11.92
N PRO A 54 8.92 -5.54 -11.31
CA PRO A 54 10.22 -6.08 -10.92
C PRO A 54 10.05 -7.24 -9.93
N VAL A 55 10.53 -8.42 -10.30
CA VAL A 55 10.56 -9.60 -9.42
C VAL A 55 12.03 -9.89 -9.12
N PRO A 56 12.43 -10.00 -7.85
CA PRO A 56 13.81 -10.28 -7.51
C PRO A 56 14.21 -11.70 -7.96
N PRO A 57 15.51 -11.94 -8.23
CA PRO A 57 15.97 -13.27 -8.58
C PRO A 57 15.74 -14.26 -7.43
N ILE A 58 15.41 -15.51 -7.78
CA ILE A 58 15.19 -16.61 -6.80
C ILE A 58 16.47 -16.90 -5.98
N ARG A 59 17.63 -16.63 -6.56
CA ARG A 59 18.94 -16.81 -5.92
C ARG A 59 19.66 -15.47 -5.90
N PRO A 60 19.37 -14.64 -4.90
CA PRO A 60 19.97 -13.32 -4.83
C PRO A 60 21.44 -13.35 -4.45
N THR A 61 22.11 -12.32 -4.92
CA THR A 61 23.44 -11.89 -4.52
C THR A 61 23.34 -10.67 -3.61
N ASP A 62 24.45 -10.24 -3.03
CA ASP A 62 24.49 -9.03 -2.20
C ASP A 62 24.07 -7.78 -3.00
N ASP A 63 24.33 -7.78 -4.31
CA ASP A 63 23.96 -6.69 -5.23
C ASP A 63 22.43 -6.57 -5.42
N ASP A 64 21.66 -7.62 -5.11
CA ASP A 64 20.21 -7.66 -5.27
C ASP A 64 19.43 -7.12 -4.07
N LEU A 65 20.12 -6.69 -2.99
CA LEU A 65 19.49 -6.24 -1.74
C LEU A 65 18.41 -5.16 -1.99
N PHE A 66 18.74 -4.13 -2.78
CA PHE A 66 17.83 -3.03 -3.06
C PHE A 66 16.56 -3.50 -3.79
N THR A 67 16.69 -4.41 -4.76
CA THR A 67 15.55 -4.97 -5.49
C THR A 67 14.66 -5.83 -4.58
N HIS A 68 15.25 -6.56 -3.64
CA HIS A 68 14.49 -7.31 -2.64
C HIS A 68 13.72 -6.41 -1.68
N CYS A 69 14.38 -5.40 -1.11
CA CYS A 69 13.73 -4.43 -0.22
C CYS A 69 12.57 -3.73 -0.95
N ASP A 70 12.82 -3.27 -2.18
CA ASP A 70 11.82 -2.64 -3.03
C ASP A 70 10.60 -3.51 -3.32
N TYR A 71 10.85 -4.79 -3.64
CA TYR A 71 9.79 -5.77 -3.90
C TYR A 71 8.87 -5.97 -2.70
N TRP A 72 9.43 -6.10 -1.50
CA TRP A 72 8.65 -6.32 -0.27
C TRP A 72 8.00 -5.05 0.25
N GLU A 73 8.70 -3.92 0.17
CA GLU A 73 8.16 -2.62 0.55
C GLU A 73 6.92 -2.28 -0.29
N THR A 74 6.96 -2.61 -1.58
CA THR A 74 5.81 -2.40 -2.47
C THR A 74 4.61 -3.29 -2.10
N ALA A 75 4.84 -4.51 -1.60
CA ALA A 75 3.76 -5.33 -1.03
C ALA A 75 3.19 -4.68 0.23
N LEU A 76 4.06 -4.26 1.16
CA LEU A 76 3.64 -3.60 2.39
C LEU A 76 2.86 -2.31 2.08
N TYR A 77 3.29 -1.54 1.10
CA TYR A 77 2.60 -0.34 0.63
C TYR A 77 1.17 -0.64 0.15
N LEU A 78 0.99 -1.72 -0.63
CA LEU A 78 -0.34 -2.16 -1.08
C LEU A 78 -1.25 -2.45 0.11
N LEU A 79 -0.77 -3.22 1.08
CA LEU A 79 -1.53 -3.60 2.27
C LEU A 79 -1.88 -2.38 3.14
N THR A 80 -0.89 -1.54 3.41
CA THR A 80 -1.02 -0.43 4.37
C THR A 80 -1.76 0.75 3.76
N PHE A 81 -1.37 1.22 2.57
CA PHE A 81 -1.90 2.48 2.02
C PHE A 81 -3.07 2.27 1.06
N LEU A 82 -3.09 1.18 0.29
CA LEU A 82 -4.17 0.95 -0.67
C LEU A 82 -5.36 0.22 -0.04
N LEU A 83 -5.12 -0.87 0.70
CA LEU A 83 -6.18 -1.55 1.47
C LEU A 83 -6.50 -0.81 2.78
N GLY A 84 -5.62 0.10 3.22
CA GLY A 84 -5.79 0.84 4.46
C GLY A 84 -5.69 -0.05 5.70
N TRP A 85 -4.94 -1.15 5.64
CA TRP A 85 -4.81 -2.07 6.77
C TRP A 85 -3.82 -1.53 7.80
N SER A 86 -4.31 -1.12 8.97
CA SER A 86 -3.41 -0.75 10.05
C SER A 86 -2.71 -1.94 10.69
N ASN A 87 -3.29 -3.13 10.52
CA ASN A 87 -2.72 -4.40 10.90
C ASN A 87 -2.68 -5.32 9.66
N PRO A 88 -1.65 -5.21 8.81
CA PRO A 88 -1.49 -6.08 7.64
C PRO A 88 -1.43 -7.57 7.99
N ALA A 89 -0.87 -7.92 9.16
CA ALA A 89 -0.85 -9.31 9.65
C ALA A 89 -2.27 -9.88 9.83
N ALA A 90 -3.17 -9.14 10.48
CA ALA A 90 -4.56 -9.56 10.65
C ALA A 90 -5.29 -9.69 9.30
N GLY A 91 -5.06 -8.75 8.39
CA GLY A 91 -5.64 -8.78 7.04
C GLY A 91 -5.18 -9.98 6.23
N LEU A 92 -3.87 -10.29 6.25
CA LEU A 92 -3.33 -11.48 5.58
C LEU A 92 -3.85 -12.77 6.22
N ARG A 93 -3.89 -12.85 7.56
CA ARG A 93 -4.43 -14.02 8.27
C ARG A 93 -5.87 -14.33 7.85
N TRP A 94 -6.73 -13.30 7.83
CA TRP A 94 -8.08 -13.43 7.31
C TRP A 94 -8.08 -13.91 5.84
N TRP A 95 -7.26 -13.30 5.01
CA TRP A 95 -7.19 -13.62 3.58
C TRP A 95 -6.80 -15.09 3.34
N TYR A 96 -5.84 -15.62 4.08
CA TYR A 96 -5.50 -17.06 4.05
C TYR A 96 -6.66 -17.93 4.56
N ALA A 97 -7.31 -17.54 5.66
CA ALA A 97 -8.40 -18.31 6.26
C ALA A 97 -9.63 -18.43 5.33
N GLU A 98 -9.93 -17.40 4.55
CA GLU A 98 -11.02 -17.38 3.55
C GLU A 98 -10.64 -18.05 2.21
N GLY A 99 -9.49 -18.73 2.13
CA GLY A 99 -9.06 -19.40 0.91
C GLY A 99 -8.53 -18.45 -0.17
N ARG A 100 -8.10 -17.24 0.22
CA ARG A 100 -7.46 -16.22 -0.62
C ARG A 100 -8.38 -15.67 -1.72
N PRO A 101 -9.48 -14.98 -1.36
CA PRO A 101 -10.35 -14.37 -2.35
C PRO A 101 -9.60 -13.33 -3.21
N THR A 102 -9.93 -13.29 -4.50
CA THR A 102 -9.32 -12.39 -5.52
C THR A 102 -10.36 -11.52 -6.24
N ASP A 103 -11.59 -11.44 -5.71
CA ASP A 103 -12.66 -10.59 -6.27
C ASP A 103 -12.32 -9.09 -6.25
N ASP A 104 -11.42 -8.69 -5.36
CA ASP A 104 -10.88 -7.35 -5.28
C ASP A 104 -9.56 -7.26 -6.04
N LEU A 105 -9.44 -6.26 -6.92
CA LEU A 105 -8.29 -6.13 -7.80
C LEU A 105 -6.95 -6.07 -7.05
N ARG A 106 -6.90 -5.41 -5.89
CA ARG A 106 -5.66 -5.31 -5.10
C ARG A 106 -5.26 -6.67 -4.54
N LEU A 107 -6.24 -7.48 -4.10
CA LEU A 107 -5.99 -8.85 -3.64
C LEU A 107 -5.61 -9.78 -4.79
N ALA A 108 -6.19 -9.61 -5.99
CA ALA A 108 -5.78 -10.33 -7.19
C ALA A 108 -4.33 -10.00 -7.59
N VAL A 109 -3.94 -8.72 -7.54
CA VAL A 109 -2.56 -8.29 -7.80
C VAL A 109 -1.61 -8.79 -6.73
N LEU A 110 -2.01 -8.78 -5.45
CA LEU A 110 -1.25 -9.35 -4.35
C LEU A 110 -0.94 -10.83 -4.58
N ASP A 111 -1.97 -11.63 -4.91
CA ASP A 111 -1.81 -13.06 -5.22
C ASP A 111 -0.89 -13.27 -6.43
N ARG A 112 -1.13 -12.52 -7.52
CA ARG A 112 -0.38 -12.69 -8.76
C ARG A 112 1.10 -12.37 -8.62
N LEU A 113 1.44 -11.25 -7.98
CA LEU A 113 2.80 -10.72 -7.96
C LEU A 113 3.65 -11.31 -6.83
N TRP A 114 3.05 -11.62 -5.66
CA TRP A 114 3.80 -12.03 -4.47
C TRP A 114 3.60 -13.49 -4.08
N ARG A 115 2.64 -14.24 -4.62
CA ARG A 115 2.50 -15.66 -4.24
C ARG A 115 3.51 -16.59 -4.91
N PHE A 116 4.16 -16.15 -5.99
CA PHE A 116 5.12 -16.98 -6.73
C PHE A 116 6.13 -17.63 -5.77
N GLU A 117 6.25 -18.95 -5.85
CA GLU A 117 7.12 -19.77 -4.97
C GLU A 117 6.94 -19.56 -3.45
N GLY A 118 5.74 -19.18 -3.01
CA GLY A 118 5.42 -19.02 -1.59
C GLY A 118 5.93 -17.72 -0.97
N GLN A 119 6.46 -16.79 -1.77
CA GLN A 119 7.05 -15.53 -1.30
C GLN A 119 6.09 -14.78 -0.34
N LEU A 120 4.80 -14.67 -0.66
CA LEU A 120 3.82 -14.02 0.22
C LEU A 120 3.66 -14.68 1.60
N ASP A 121 3.90 -16.00 1.69
CA ASP A 121 3.88 -16.73 2.97
C ASP A 121 5.04 -16.28 3.88
N LEU A 122 6.19 -15.89 3.30
CA LEU A 122 7.32 -15.33 4.05
C LEU A 122 6.99 -13.95 4.63
N LEU A 123 6.38 -13.07 3.83
CA LEU A 123 5.93 -11.76 4.31
C LEU A 123 4.88 -11.91 5.41
N ALA A 124 3.93 -12.85 5.25
CA ALA A 124 2.92 -13.13 6.26
C ALA A 124 3.56 -13.65 7.56
N ALA A 125 4.47 -14.62 7.48
CA ALA A 125 5.19 -15.14 8.64
C ALA A 125 5.99 -14.04 9.37
N TRP A 126 6.68 -13.18 8.62
CA TRP A 126 7.42 -12.04 9.17
C TRP A 126 6.50 -11.04 9.89
N LEU A 127 5.37 -10.64 9.28
CA LEU A 127 4.38 -9.74 9.87
C LEU A 127 3.76 -10.31 11.16
N LEU A 128 3.53 -11.63 11.20
CA LEU A 128 2.96 -12.31 12.37
C LEU A 128 3.98 -12.51 13.50
N THR A 129 5.29 -12.60 13.19
CA THR A 129 6.36 -12.79 14.18
C THR A 129 6.69 -11.50 14.94
N LEU A 130 6.69 -10.35 14.27
CA LEU A 130 7.01 -9.07 14.90
C LEU A 130 5.84 -8.44 15.67
N GLY A 131 4.67 -9.09 15.71
CA GLY A 131 3.51 -8.61 16.47
C GLY A 131 2.68 -7.53 15.78
N GLY A 132 2.70 -7.46 14.45
CA GLY A 132 2.14 -6.34 13.70
C GLY A 132 3.04 -5.10 13.76
N PRO A 133 2.93 -4.16 12.82
CA PRO A 133 3.93 -3.12 12.63
C PRO A 133 4.00 -2.18 13.84
N SER A 134 5.12 -2.27 14.56
CA SER A 134 5.81 -1.14 15.20
C SER A 134 6.45 -0.19 14.17
N MET A 135 6.22 -0.41 12.87
CA MET A 135 6.75 0.39 11.77
C MET A 135 5.73 1.46 11.32
N GLY A 136 6.02 2.70 11.69
CA GLY A 136 5.78 3.93 10.92
C GLY A 136 4.37 4.46 10.67
N MET A 137 3.32 3.65 10.71
CA MET A 137 1.94 4.14 10.77
C MET A 137 1.63 4.94 12.04
N MET A 138 2.58 4.99 12.99
CA MET A 138 2.46 5.62 14.30
C MET A 138 2.20 7.14 14.32
N ARG A 139 2.11 7.84 13.17
CA ARG A 139 1.94 9.31 13.18
C ARG A 139 0.69 9.88 12.52
N ILE A 140 0.04 9.20 11.58
CA ILE A 140 -1.15 9.78 10.90
C ILE A 140 -2.46 9.37 11.57
N VAL A 141 -2.52 8.14 12.08
CA VAL A 141 -3.56 7.70 13.01
C VAL A 141 -2.81 7.00 14.15
N PRO A 142 -2.94 7.45 15.41
CA PRO A 142 -2.31 6.73 16.52
C PRO A 142 -2.77 5.28 16.45
N PRO A 143 -1.88 4.28 16.64
CA PRO A 143 -2.28 2.88 16.60
C PRO A 143 -3.48 2.72 17.52
N THR A 144 -4.65 2.44 16.95
CA THR A 144 -5.88 2.30 17.73
C THR A 144 -5.84 1.06 18.60
N SER A 145 -4.80 0.24 18.46
CA SER A 145 -4.50 -0.93 19.26
C SER A 145 -2.99 -1.20 19.20
N SER A 146 -2.33 -1.20 20.35
CA SER A 146 -1.15 -2.04 20.56
C SER A 146 -1.68 -3.48 20.59
N TRP A 147 -1.72 -4.16 19.44
CA TRP A 147 -1.99 -5.59 19.46
C TRP A 147 -0.86 -6.26 20.24
N PRO A 148 -1.16 -7.10 21.24
CA PRO A 148 -0.11 -7.82 21.92
C PRO A 148 0.59 -8.68 20.87
N ALA A 149 1.91 -8.56 20.78
CA ALA A 149 2.79 -9.34 19.92
C ALA A 149 2.80 -10.85 20.24
N GLY A 150 1.67 -11.42 20.69
CA GLY A 150 1.59 -12.75 21.30
C GLY A 150 0.25 -13.46 21.18
N SER A 151 -0.65 -13.08 20.26
CA SER A 151 -1.93 -13.81 20.08
C SER A 151 -1.97 -14.77 18.88
N VAL A 152 -0.89 -14.87 18.10
CA VAL A 152 -0.79 -15.82 16.99
C VAL A 152 -0.02 -17.05 17.48
N PRO A 153 -0.60 -18.27 17.43
CA PRO A 153 0.11 -19.48 17.80
C PRO A 153 1.38 -19.63 16.97
N ARG A 154 2.50 -19.94 17.62
CA ARG A 154 3.79 -20.17 16.97
C ARG A 154 3.71 -21.19 15.83
N GLU A 155 2.84 -22.19 15.98
CA GLU A 155 2.57 -23.20 14.95
C GLU A 155 2.02 -22.61 13.64
N GLU A 156 1.21 -21.55 13.72
CA GLU A 156 0.65 -20.87 12.55
C GLU A 156 1.75 -20.13 11.78
N ILE A 157 2.65 -19.47 12.51
CA ILE A 157 3.84 -18.79 11.95
C ILE A 157 4.79 -19.82 11.34
N GLU A 158 5.06 -20.92 12.06
CA GLU A 158 5.94 -21.98 11.61
C GLU A 158 5.38 -22.69 10.37
N ALA A 159 4.06 -22.90 10.28
CA ALA A 159 3.43 -23.49 9.10
C ALA A 159 3.65 -22.64 7.82
N LEU A 160 3.57 -21.31 7.94
CA LEU A 160 3.85 -20.38 6.84
C LEU A 160 5.34 -20.32 6.49
N ALA A 161 6.23 -20.41 7.49
CA ALA A 161 7.68 -20.38 7.29
C ALA A 161 8.28 -21.74 6.87
N LYS A 162 7.60 -22.86 7.10
CA LYS A 162 8.10 -24.23 6.89
C LYS A 162 8.54 -24.54 5.44
N PRO A 163 7.86 -24.08 4.39
CA PRO A 163 8.31 -24.29 3.01
C PRO A 163 9.71 -23.72 2.76
N PHE A 164 10.10 -22.69 3.50
CA PHE A 164 11.38 -22.01 3.35
C PHE A 164 12.50 -22.67 4.15
N SER A 165 12.20 -23.20 5.35
CA SER A 165 13.18 -23.92 6.16
C SER A 165 13.52 -25.31 5.60
N THR A 166 12.63 -25.92 4.81
CA THR A 166 12.77 -27.31 4.34
C THR A 166 13.23 -27.47 2.90
N THR A 167 13.06 -26.47 2.04
CA THR A 167 13.36 -26.60 0.60
C THR A 167 14.82 -26.34 0.24
N GLY A 168 15.65 -25.87 1.17
CA GLY A 168 17.04 -25.47 0.88
C GLY A 168 17.15 -24.35 -0.18
N LYS A 169 16.01 -23.76 -0.57
CA LYS A 169 15.97 -22.58 -1.43
C LYS A 169 16.58 -21.45 -0.61
N PRO A 170 17.52 -20.67 -1.20
CA PRO A 170 18.07 -19.52 -0.50
C PRO A 170 16.96 -18.48 -0.38
N VAL A 171 16.18 -18.55 0.71
CA VAL A 171 15.81 -17.29 1.37
C VAL A 171 17.16 -16.70 1.72
N TRP A 172 17.53 -15.63 1.00
CA TRP A 172 18.78 -14.88 1.05
C TRP A 172 19.62 -15.24 2.30
N ARG A 173 20.85 -15.75 2.12
CA ARG A 173 21.70 -16.28 3.20
C ARG A 173 21.77 -15.26 4.36
N GLY A 174 21.06 -15.51 5.45
CA GLY A 174 20.99 -14.62 6.63
C GLY A 174 19.57 -14.17 7.00
N PHE A 175 18.59 -14.33 6.11
CA PHE A 175 17.19 -14.00 6.38
C PHE A 175 16.51 -15.17 7.07
N SER A 176 16.43 -15.09 8.39
CA SER A 176 15.48 -15.89 9.17
C SER A 176 14.28 -14.98 9.49
N PRO A 177 13.03 -15.44 9.32
CA PRO A 177 11.89 -14.77 9.95
C PRO A 177 12.04 -14.71 11.49
N TYR A 178 13.00 -15.46 12.04
CA TYR A 178 13.44 -15.49 13.43
C TYR A 178 14.85 -14.91 13.64
N GLY A 179 15.39 -14.15 12.69
CA GLY A 179 16.75 -13.60 12.74
C GLY A 179 16.96 -12.61 13.87
N GLU A 180 18.21 -12.39 14.25
CA GLU A 180 18.60 -11.52 15.37
C GLU A 180 18.30 -10.02 15.14
N ASP A 181 17.95 -9.63 13.91
CA ASP A 181 17.59 -8.25 13.53
C ASP A 181 16.07 -8.06 13.38
N TYR A 182 15.53 -7.03 14.06
CA TYR A 182 14.11 -6.67 14.10
C TYR A 182 13.51 -6.23 12.75
N ASN A 183 14.33 -5.98 11.72
CA ASN A 183 13.87 -5.59 10.39
C ASN A 183 14.53 -6.42 9.29
N GLY A 184 14.47 -7.75 9.39
CA GLY A 184 15.04 -8.66 8.39
C GLY A 184 14.61 -8.34 6.96
N LEU A 185 13.34 -8.00 6.71
CA LEU A 185 12.86 -7.61 5.37
C LEU A 185 13.19 -6.17 4.96
N HIS A 186 13.84 -5.39 5.84
CA HIS A 186 14.26 -4.02 5.56
C HIS A 186 13.09 -3.11 5.11
N LEU A 187 11.95 -3.23 5.79
CA LEU A 187 10.73 -2.49 5.45
C LEU A 187 10.58 -1.20 6.26
N GLY A 188 9.58 -0.38 5.92
CA GLY A 188 9.27 0.90 6.55
C GLY A 188 9.68 2.11 5.70
N TYR A 189 10.08 1.91 4.45
CA TYR A 189 10.54 3.00 3.59
C TYR A 189 9.39 3.68 2.86
N SER A 190 8.29 2.96 2.64
CA SER A 190 7.04 3.55 2.19
C SER A 190 6.36 4.39 3.28
N ASP A 191 6.84 4.34 4.52
CA ASP A 191 6.39 5.26 5.58
C ASP A 191 6.62 6.72 5.21
N ALA A 192 7.58 7.02 4.32
CA ALA A 192 7.75 8.35 3.76
C ALA A 192 6.46 8.89 3.11
N ALA A 193 5.60 8.03 2.57
CA ALA A 193 4.27 8.40 2.08
C ALA A 193 3.40 9.06 3.16
N GLY A 194 3.59 8.66 4.43
CA GLY A 194 2.81 9.14 5.55
C GLY A 194 3.55 10.06 6.54
N ASN A 195 4.88 10.00 6.56
CA ASN A 195 5.71 10.67 7.57
C ASN A 195 6.54 11.82 7.02
N SER A 196 6.63 11.96 5.69
CA SER A 196 7.22 13.14 5.05
C SER A 196 6.18 14.23 4.91
N HIS A 197 6.61 15.49 5.00
CA HIS A 197 5.72 16.64 4.86
C HIS A 197 5.69 17.22 3.44
N GLY A 198 6.54 16.76 2.52
CA GLY A 198 6.50 17.08 1.09
C GLY A 198 6.16 18.54 0.74
N GLU A 199 5.61 18.75 -0.44
CA GLU A 199 4.90 20.00 -0.76
C GLU A 199 3.40 19.80 -0.55
N ALA A 200 2.70 20.88 -0.18
CA ALA A 200 1.24 20.83 -0.02
C ALA A 200 0.56 20.50 -1.35
N GLY A 201 -0.48 19.65 -1.28
CA GLY A 201 -1.30 19.32 -2.44
C GLY A 201 -2.27 20.44 -2.82
N LEU A 202 -2.81 20.34 -4.03
CA LEU A 202 -3.96 21.11 -4.49
C LEU A 202 -5.20 20.23 -4.39
N LEU A 203 -6.13 20.58 -3.49
CA LEU A 203 -7.43 19.92 -3.37
C LEU A 203 -8.47 20.62 -4.27
N LEU A 204 -8.92 19.92 -5.30
CA LEU A 204 -10.00 20.34 -6.17
C LEU A 204 -11.29 19.66 -5.73
N ARG A 205 -12.28 20.46 -5.33
CA ARG A 205 -13.58 19.94 -4.88
C ARG A 205 -14.53 19.85 -6.07
N GLY A 206 -15.11 18.69 -6.29
CA GLY A 206 -16.23 18.49 -7.20
C GLY A 206 -17.57 18.77 -6.52
N SER A 207 -18.63 18.18 -7.05
CA SER A 207 -19.98 18.32 -6.49
C SER A 207 -20.18 17.48 -5.23
N GLU A 208 -20.80 18.05 -4.18
CA GLU A 208 -21.24 17.30 -2.99
C GLU A 208 -22.25 16.20 -3.32
N ALA A 209 -23.09 16.42 -4.34
CA ALA A 209 -24.06 15.42 -4.78
C ALA A 209 -23.36 14.17 -5.36
N GLU A 210 -22.25 14.39 -6.07
CA GLU A 210 -21.43 13.31 -6.63
C GLU A 210 -20.42 12.76 -5.61
N ARG A 211 -20.10 13.56 -4.58
CA ARG A 211 -19.13 13.24 -3.52
C ARG A 211 -17.74 13.00 -4.09
N LEU A 212 -17.32 13.80 -5.06
CA LEU A 212 -16.05 13.66 -5.77
C LEU A 212 -15.10 14.81 -5.46
N ALA A 213 -13.84 14.49 -5.19
CA ALA A 213 -12.75 15.45 -5.08
C ALA A 213 -11.47 14.88 -5.71
N VAL A 214 -10.53 15.75 -6.07
CA VAL A 214 -9.23 15.37 -6.60
C VAL A 214 -8.14 16.04 -5.79
N LEU A 215 -7.17 15.26 -5.33
CA LEU A 215 -5.95 15.73 -4.69
C LEU A 215 -4.79 15.62 -5.66
N VAL A 216 -4.18 16.75 -6.02
CA VAL A 216 -3.00 16.79 -6.90
C VAL A 216 -1.76 17.16 -6.09
N LEU A 217 -0.73 16.32 -6.16
CA LEU A 217 0.51 16.45 -5.38
C LEU A 217 1.72 16.54 -6.32
N ALA A 218 2.72 17.32 -5.93
CA ALA A 218 3.94 17.51 -6.72
C ALA A 218 4.89 16.30 -6.68
N GLY A 219 4.88 15.52 -5.59
CA GLY A 219 5.75 14.36 -5.39
C GLY A 219 5.09 13.29 -4.52
N ALA A 220 5.70 12.10 -4.49
CA ALA A 220 5.18 10.97 -3.71
C ALA A 220 5.47 11.09 -2.20
N PRO A 221 6.61 11.62 -1.72
CA PRO A 221 6.82 11.76 -0.28
C PRO A 221 5.69 12.58 0.38
N GLY A 222 5.06 12.01 1.42
CA GLY A 222 3.97 12.64 2.16
C GLY A 222 2.59 12.59 1.50
N TRP A 223 2.40 11.88 0.39
CA TRP A 223 1.12 11.88 -0.34
C TRP A 223 -0.07 11.44 0.55
N TYR A 224 0.12 10.43 1.39
CA TYR A 224 -0.93 9.90 2.26
C TYR A 224 -1.16 10.81 3.49
N TYR A 225 -0.10 11.48 3.98
CA TYR A 225 -0.24 12.56 4.97
C TYR A 225 -1.13 13.67 4.44
N TRP A 226 -0.87 14.15 3.22
CA TRP A 226 -1.66 15.23 2.61
C TRP A 226 -3.08 14.79 2.28
N LEU A 227 -3.31 13.53 1.90
CA LEU A 227 -4.65 12.95 1.78
C LEU A 227 -5.41 13.05 3.10
N HIS A 228 -4.80 12.65 4.20
CA HIS A 228 -5.41 12.78 5.52
C HIS A 228 -5.69 14.23 5.90
N LYS A 229 -4.68 15.09 5.76
CA LYS A 229 -4.76 16.49 6.15
C LYS A 229 -5.81 17.25 5.32
N GLN A 230 -5.70 17.23 4.01
CA GLN A 230 -6.63 17.96 3.13
C GLN A 230 -8.01 17.31 3.08
N GLY A 231 -8.10 16.01 3.31
CA GLY A 231 -9.36 15.32 3.50
C GLY A 231 -10.20 15.87 4.67
N THR A 232 -9.59 16.55 5.66
CA THR A 232 -10.33 17.22 6.74
C THR A 232 -10.95 18.56 6.34
N GLU A 233 -10.53 19.13 5.21
CA GLU A 233 -11.06 20.40 4.69
C GLU A 233 -12.35 20.22 3.89
N LEU A 234 -12.73 18.97 3.62
CA LEU A 234 -13.95 18.62 2.90
C LEU A 234 -15.18 18.75 3.82
N PRO A 235 -16.31 19.25 3.30
CA PRO A 235 -17.56 19.30 4.04
C PRO A 235 -17.98 17.91 4.55
N ASP A 236 -18.61 17.89 5.73
CA ASP A 236 -19.25 16.68 6.24
C ASP A 236 -20.48 16.33 5.41
N LEU A 237 -20.55 15.09 4.93
CA LEU A 237 -21.64 14.55 4.14
C LEU A 237 -22.57 13.63 4.96
N GLY A 238 -22.44 13.64 6.28
CA GLY A 238 -23.20 12.80 7.21
C GLY A 238 -22.87 11.32 7.05
N GLU A 239 -23.85 10.52 6.61
CA GLU A 239 -23.70 9.07 6.48
C GLU A 239 -22.90 8.62 5.26
N ARG A 240 -22.39 9.57 4.46
CA ARG A 240 -21.66 9.29 3.22
C ARG A 240 -20.22 9.79 3.32
N SER A 241 -19.33 9.16 2.55
CA SER A 241 -17.93 9.58 2.43
C SER A 241 -17.65 10.17 1.05
N TRP A 242 -16.68 11.09 0.99
CA TRP A 242 -16.07 11.53 -0.25
C TRP A 242 -15.30 10.39 -0.93
N HIS A 243 -15.32 10.41 -2.26
CA HIS A 243 -14.44 9.66 -3.15
C HIS A 243 -13.40 10.64 -3.68
N LEU A 244 -12.14 10.34 -3.41
CA LEU A 244 -11.05 11.29 -3.61
C LEU A 244 -10.00 10.66 -4.49
N ASP A 245 -9.89 11.15 -5.72
CA ASP A 245 -8.85 10.74 -6.65
C ASP A 245 -7.53 11.37 -6.24
N VAL A 246 -6.50 10.56 -6.08
CA VAL A 246 -5.17 11.04 -5.72
C VAL A 246 -4.28 10.97 -6.95
N MET A 247 -3.70 12.12 -7.30
CA MET A 247 -2.77 12.29 -8.42
C MET A 247 -1.43 12.76 -7.88
N VAL A 248 -0.38 12.00 -8.11
CA VAL A 248 1.00 12.40 -7.79
C VAL A 248 1.71 12.63 -9.11
N ARG A 249 2.12 13.87 -9.41
CA ARG A 249 2.66 14.24 -10.75
C ARG A 249 3.69 13.26 -11.33
N PRO A 250 4.73 12.82 -10.61
CA PRO A 250 5.72 11.89 -11.16
C PRO A 250 5.24 10.43 -11.29
N ILE A 251 4.06 10.07 -10.76
CA ILE A 251 3.51 8.70 -10.81
C ILE A 251 2.27 8.62 -11.71
N GLY A 252 1.41 9.65 -11.64
CA GLY A 252 0.07 9.66 -12.20
C GLY A 252 -1.01 9.42 -11.14
N TRP A 253 -2.11 8.81 -11.57
CA TRP A 253 -3.25 8.48 -10.71
C TRP A 253 -2.91 7.29 -9.80
N LEU A 254 -3.02 7.50 -8.50
CA LEU A 254 -2.81 6.46 -7.49
C LEU A 254 -4.08 5.67 -7.19
N GLY A 255 -5.23 6.13 -7.67
CA GLY A 255 -6.55 5.54 -7.42
C GLY A 255 -7.51 6.46 -6.68
N THR A 256 -8.75 5.99 -6.53
CA THR A 256 -9.81 6.66 -5.79
C THR A 256 -9.89 6.13 -4.36
N PHE A 257 -9.73 7.02 -3.39
CA PHE A 257 -9.77 6.70 -1.97
C PHE A 257 -11.07 7.16 -1.33
N ARG A 258 -11.47 6.49 -0.25
CA ARG A 258 -12.49 6.99 0.67
C ARG A 258 -12.06 6.83 2.10
N LYS A 259 -12.53 7.73 2.96
CA LYS A 259 -12.27 7.68 4.40
C LYS A 259 -13.25 6.74 5.09
N SER A 260 -12.73 5.75 5.81
CA SER A 260 -13.51 4.90 6.71
C SER A 260 -13.94 5.72 7.93
N ARG A 261 -15.23 5.68 8.26
CA ARG A 261 -15.76 6.31 9.49
C ARG A 261 -15.40 5.52 10.75
N GLU A 262 -15.18 4.21 10.60
CA GLU A 262 -14.85 3.32 11.72
C GLU A 262 -13.38 3.44 12.13
N THR A 263 -12.47 3.57 11.17
CA THR A 263 -11.02 3.57 11.42
C THR A 263 -10.38 4.93 11.23
N GLY A 264 -11.05 5.87 10.56
CA GLY A 264 -10.51 7.17 10.17
C GLY A 264 -9.49 7.13 9.04
N LEU A 265 -9.13 5.94 8.53
CA LEU A 265 -8.14 5.72 7.49
C LEU A 265 -8.73 5.86 6.08
N TRP A 266 -7.89 6.29 5.14
CA TRP A 266 -8.23 6.31 3.72
C TRP A 266 -7.84 4.99 3.05
N PHE A 267 -8.72 4.46 2.19
CA PHE A 267 -8.49 3.19 1.53
C PHE A 267 -9.20 3.10 0.18
N GLN A 268 -8.84 2.09 -0.62
CA GLN A 268 -9.46 1.73 -1.88
C GLN A 268 -10.21 0.38 -1.77
N GLY A 269 -11.15 0.12 -2.69
CA GLY A 269 -11.86 -1.16 -2.76
C GLY A 269 -13.11 -1.22 -1.89
N LYS A 270 -13.47 -2.38 -1.31
CA LYS A 270 -14.67 -2.55 -0.47
C LYS A 270 -14.36 -2.28 1.02
N HIS A 271 -15.31 -1.68 1.75
CA HIS A 271 -15.10 -1.31 3.16
C HIS A 271 -14.99 -2.55 4.04
N SER A 272 -15.76 -3.59 3.71
CA SER A 272 -15.66 -4.91 4.35
C SER A 272 -14.28 -5.55 4.23
N LEU A 273 -13.50 -5.25 3.18
CA LEU A 273 -12.13 -5.74 3.02
C LEU A 273 -11.13 -4.89 3.82
N HIS A 274 -11.31 -3.58 3.82
CA HIS A 274 -10.54 -2.67 4.67
C HIS A 274 -10.63 -3.07 6.16
N LEU A 275 -11.82 -3.44 6.65
CA LEU A 275 -12.00 -3.87 8.04
C LEU A 275 -11.26 -5.17 8.40
N ARG A 276 -10.82 -5.98 7.43
CA ARG A 276 -10.11 -7.25 7.71
C ARG A 276 -8.72 -7.03 8.30
N GLY A 277 -8.03 -5.97 7.89
CA GLY A 277 -6.78 -5.53 8.52
C GLY A 277 -6.97 -4.46 9.58
N ASN A 278 -8.21 -4.19 10.00
CA ASN A 278 -8.54 -3.24 11.06
C ASN A 278 -9.60 -3.86 11.99
N PRO A 279 -9.32 -5.01 12.62
CA PRO A 279 -10.28 -5.68 13.49
C PRO A 279 -10.78 -4.75 14.59
N ALA A 280 -12.08 -4.82 14.86
CA ALA A 280 -12.70 -4.10 15.97
C ALA A 280 -12.04 -4.49 17.29
N ARG A 281 -12.01 -3.53 18.22
CA ARG A 281 -11.51 -3.71 19.59
C ARG A 281 -12.33 -4.74 20.36
#